data_AF-A0A450ZZ40-F1
#
_entry.id   AF-A0A450ZZ40-F1
#
_cell.length_a   1.000
_cell.length_b   1.000
_cell.length_c   1.000
_cell.angle_alpha   90.00
_cell.angle_beta   90.00
_cell.angle_gamma   90.00
#
_symmetry.space_group_name_H-M   'P 1'
#
loop_
_entity.id
_entity.type
_entity.pdbx_description
1 polymer ?
#
loop_
_entity_poly.entity_id
_entity_poly.type
_entity_poly.pdbx_seq_one_letter_code
_entity_poly.pdbx_strand_id
1 'polypeptide(L)'
;MYAHRRETTVDETGAVTLDALPFTPGDKVEIIILKRETSVSRQPSLSFARIAEAFRGKIKQAPADLSTNPAYFEDFGEWGGG
;
A
#
# COMPACT_ATOMS: atom_id res chain seq x y z
N MET A 1 18.44 -23.66 12.39
CA MET A 1 17.00 -23.80 12.11
C MET A 1 16.78 -23.31 10.68
N TYR A 2 16.08 -24.08 9.83
CA TYR A 2 15.84 -23.73 8.43
C TYR A 2 14.34 -23.46 8.25
N ALA A 3 13.99 -22.31 7.67
CA ALA A 3 12.60 -21.90 7.49
C ALA A 3 12.15 -22.15 6.05
N HIS A 4 11.04 -22.86 5.89
CA HIS A 4 10.38 -23.04 4.60
C HIS A 4 9.10 -22.21 4.56
N ARG A 5 8.96 -21.33 3.55
CA ARG A 5 7.78 -20.48 3.36
C ARG A 5 6.95 -20.99 2.19
N ARG A 6 5.67 -21.24 2.42
CA ARG A 6 4.67 -21.53 1.40
C ARG A 6 3.50 -20.55 1.51
N GLU A 7 2.90 -20.22 0.38
CA GLU A 7 1.64 -19.48 0.33
C GLU A 7 0.50 -20.46 0.09
N THR A 8 -0.58 -20.31 0.85
CA THR A 8 -1.78 -21.13 0.74
C THR A 8 -2.99 -20.33 1.23
N THR A 9 -4.19 -20.81 0.92
CA THR A 9 -5.45 -20.21 1.33
C THR A 9 -6.12 -21.07 2.41
N VAL A 10 -6.85 -20.41 3.31
CA VAL A 10 -7.78 -21.09 4.21
C VAL A 10 -8.97 -21.57 3.39
N ASP A 11 -9.33 -22.85 3.53
CA ASP A 11 -10.47 -23.41 2.82
C ASP A 11 -11.82 -22.99 3.42
N GLU A 12 -12.91 -23.41 2.79
CA GLU A 12 -14.29 -23.08 3.20
C GLU A 12 -14.64 -23.59 4.60
N THR A 13 -13.93 -24.59 5.11
CA THR A 13 -14.12 -25.14 6.45
C THR A 13 -13.31 -24.40 7.51
N GLY A 14 -12.47 -23.44 7.10
CA GLY A 14 -11.56 -22.73 7.99
C GLY A 14 -10.24 -23.46 8.23
N ALA A 15 -9.95 -24.54 7.49
CA ALA A 15 -8.74 -25.33 7.64
C ALA A 15 -7.63 -24.89 6.68
N VAL A 16 -6.39 -25.19 7.05
CA VAL A 16 -5.20 -25.03 6.22
C VAL A 16 -4.52 -26.38 6.12
N THR A 17 -4.46 -26.93 4.90
CA THR A 17 -3.72 -28.17 4.64
C THR A 17 -2.27 -27.83 4.28
N LEU A 18 -1.33 -28.40 5.04
CA LEU A 18 0.11 -28.29 4.78
C LEU A 18 0.65 -29.61 4.23
N ASP A 19 0.56 -29.80 2.92
CA ASP A 19 1.11 -30.95 2.21
C ASP A 19 2.55 -30.70 1.72
N ALA A 20 3.28 -31.78 1.40
CA ALA A 20 4.58 -31.76 0.73
C ALA A 20 5.66 -30.85 1.38
N LEU A 21 5.70 -30.78 2.72
CA LEU A 21 6.76 -30.04 3.42
C LEU A 21 8.14 -30.70 3.19
N PRO A 22 9.22 -29.92 3.02
CA PRO A 22 10.57 -30.45 2.79
C PRO A 22 11.24 -30.90 4.11
N PHE A 23 10.50 -31.60 4.97
CA PHE A 23 10.95 -32.09 6.27
C PHE A 23 10.78 -33.61 6.37
N THR A 24 11.62 -34.23 7.19
CA THR A 24 11.63 -35.69 7.36
C THR A 24 10.66 -36.08 8.48
N PRO A 25 10.01 -37.26 8.40
CA PRO A 25 9.22 -37.78 9.52
C PRO A 25 10.06 -37.84 10.81
N GLY A 26 9.55 -37.25 11.89
CA GLY A 26 10.23 -37.18 13.18
C GLY A 26 10.98 -35.87 13.44
N ASP A 27 11.13 -35.00 12.44
CA ASP A 27 11.71 -33.68 12.62
C ASP A 27 10.83 -32.82 13.54
N LYS A 28 11.47 -32.15 14.51
CA LYS A 28 10.81 -31.12 15.31
C LYS A 28 10.77 -29.84 14.49
N VAL A 29 9.58 -29.39 14.14
CA VAL A 29 9.35 -28.18 13.34
C VAL A 29 8.54 -27.16 14.13
N GLU A 30 8.78 -25.88 13.83
CA GLU A 30 7.97 -24.75 14.30
C GLU A 30 7.20 -24.17 13.11
N ILE A 31 5.93 -23.81 13.32
CA ILE A 31 5.05 -23.30 12.27
C ILE A 31 4.66 -21.86 12.59
N ILE A 32 4.89 -20.95 11.63
CA ILE A 32 4.46 -19.54 11.71
C ILE A 32 3.43 -19.29 10.61
N ILE A 33 2.22 -18.87 10.99
CA ILE A 33 1.13 -18.57 10.06
C ILE A 33 0.97 -17.05 9.96
N LEU A 34 1.08 -16.50 8.75
CA LEU A 34 0.92 -15.07 8.48
C LEU A 34 -0.27 -14.88 7.54
N LYS A 35 -1.30 -14.15 7.99
CA LYS A 35 -2.40 -13.71 7.13
C LYS A 35 -1.89 -12.60 6.20
N ARG A 36 -2.03 -12.79 4.89
CA ARG A 36 -1.81 -11.68 3.95
C ARG A 36 -3.01 -10.76 3.96
N GLU A 37 -2.75 -9.47 4.07
CA GLU A 37 -3.73 -8.48 3.71
C GLU A 37 -3.93 -8.56 2.20
N THR A 38 -5.11 -8.99 1.75
CA THR A 38 -5.54 -8.67 0.40
C THR A 38 -5.54 -7.16 0.34
N SER A 39 -4.65 -6.57 -0.45
CA SER A 39 -4.68 -5.15 -0.77
C SER A 39 -6.08 -4.87 -1.30
N VAL A 40 -6.97 -4.42 -0.43
CA VAL A 40 -8.26 -3.93 -0.89
C VAL A 40 -7.86 -2.68 -1.64
N SER A 41 -7.84 -2.73 -2.97
CA SER A 41 -7.89 -1.53 -3.78
C SER A 41 -9.27 -0.90 -3.59
N ARG A 42 -9.58 -0.50 -2.36
CA ARG A 42 -10.75 0.31 -2.03
C ARG A 42 -10.41 1.77 -2.22
N GLN A 43 -9.79 2.09 -3.34
CA GLN A 43 -10.04 3.37 -3.97
C GLN A 43 -10.82 3.01 -5.23
N PRO A 44 -12.12 3.38 -5.33
CA PRO A 44 -12.66 3.54 -6.67
C PRO A 44 -11.67 4.45 -7.38
N SER A 45 -11.12 3.99 -8.50
CA SER A 45 -10.31 4.84 -9.35
C SER A 45 -11.22 5.97 -9.81
N LEU A 46 -11.25 7.06 -9.03
CA LEU A 46 -11.77 8.31 -9.51
C LEU A 46 -10.81 8.66 -10.64
N SER A 47 -11.26 8.40 -11.87
CA SER A 47 -10.49 8.72 -13.05
C SER A 47 -10.09 10.19 -12.94
N PHE A 48 -8.87 10.51 -13.40
CA PHE A 48 -8.39 11.88 -13.46
C PHE A 48 -9.45 12.83 -14.06
N ALA A 49 -10.24 12.34 -15.02
CA ALA A 49 -11.38 13.04 -15.58
C ALA A 49 -12.46 13.44 -14.55
N ARG A 50 -12.87 12.55 -13.65
CA ARG A 50 -13.86 12.87 -12.59
C ARG A 50 -13.29 13.85 -11.56
N ILE A 51 -12.02 13.72 -11.22
CA ILE A 51 -11.35 14.68 -10.33
C ILE A 51 -11.24 16.03 -11.01
N ALA A 52 -10.78 16.09 -12.27
CA ALA A 52 -10.65 17.32 -13.03
C ALA A 52 -11.99 18.05 -13.19
N GLU A 53 -13.09 17.35 -13.47
CA GLU A 53 -14.43 17.94 -13.51
C GLU A 53 -14.87 18.51 -12.15
N ALA A 54 -14.59 17.81 -11.04
CA ALA A 54 -14.92 18.31 -9.70
C ALA A 54 -14.13 19.56 -9.29
N PHE A 55 -12.95 19.77 -9.87
CA PHE A 55 -12.08 20.93 -9.65
C PHE A 55 -12.26 22.02 -10.72
N ARG A 56 -12.96 21.74 -11.82
CA ARG A 56 -13.21 22.68 -12.92
C ARG A 56 -13.96 23.90 -12.40
N GLY A 57 -13.34 25.08 -12.50
CA GLY A 57 -13.92 26.35 -12.06
C GLY A 57 -13.87 26.60 -10.55
N LYS A 58 -13.28 25.70 -9.74
CA LYS A 58 -12.99 25.96 -8.33
C LYS A 58 -11.69 26.74 -8.11
N ILE A 59 -10.78 26.70 -9.08
CA ILE A 59 -9.60 27.56 -9.11
C ILE A 59 -10.05 28.94 -9.60
N LYS A 60 -10.66 29.73 -8.71
CA LYS A 60 -11.09 31.10 -8.99
C LYS A 60 -10.02 32.15 -8.65
N GLN A 61 -8.96 31.75 -7.95
CA GLN A 61 -7.95 32.65 -7.39
C GLN A 61 -6.54 32.09 -7.49
N ALA A 62 -6.24 31.24 -8.48
CA ALA A 62 -4.83 31.03 -8.81
C ALA A 62 -4.31 32.34 -9.41
N PRO A 63 -3.24 32.93 -8.85
CA PRO A 63 -2.60 34.07 -9.50
C PRO A 63 -2.16 33.64 -10.90
N ALA A 64 -2.35 34.52 -11.89
CA ALA A 64 -1.96 34.25 -13.29
C ALA A 64 -0.46 33.96 -13.40
N ASP A 65 0.31 34.46 -12.43
CA ASP A 65 1.72 34.16 -12.22
C ASP A 65 1.90 33.39 -10.90
N LEU A 66 2.23 32.10 -11.02
CA LEU A 66 2.54 31.25 -9.87
C LEU A 66 3.92 31.55 -9.28
N SER A 67 4.80 32.24 -10.02
CA SER A 67 6.14 32.61 -9.56
C SER A 67 6.14 33.77 -8.56
N THR A 68 4.99 34.39 -8.32
CA THR A 68 4.81 35.45 -7.31
C THR A 68 3.92 35.02 -6.15
N ASN A 69 3.52 33.74 -6.08
CA ASN A 69 2.69 33.26 -4.99
C ASN A 69 3.55 33.11 -3.72
N PRO A 70 3.37 33.94 -2.67
CA PRO A 70 4.19 33.87 -1.46
C PRO A 70 4.11 32.50 -0.77
N ALA A 71 2.97 31.80 -0.90
CA ALA A 71 2.81 30.44 -0.38
C ALA A 71 3.71 29.39 -1.06
N TYR A 72 4.25 29.68 -2.26
CA TYR A 72 5.24 28.81 -2.91
C TYR A 72 6.67 29.00 -2.37
N PHE A 73 6.97 30.15 -1.77
CA PHE A 73 8.31 30.49 -1.27
C PHE A 73 8.50 30.17 0.21
N GLU A 74 7.43 30.17 1.00
CA GLU A 74 7.52 29.93 2.44
C GLU A 74 7.87 28.47 2.79
N ASP A 75 7.51 27.49 1.96
CA ASP A 75 7.73 26.05 2.25
C ASP A 75 8.93 25.40 1.53
N PHE A 76 9.64 26.11 0.65
CA PHE A 76 10.74 25.53 -0.15
C PHE A 76 12.15 25.79 0.40
N GLY A 77 12.28 26.09 1.70
CA GLY A 77 13.51 26.66 2.27
C GLY A 77 14.13 25.99 3.50
N GLU A 78 13.46 25.06 4.21
CA GLU A 78 14.10 24.36 5.35
C GLU A 78 14.55 22.94 4.97
N TRP A 79 15.61 22.87 4.16
CA TRP A 79 16.49 21.69 4.19
C TRP A 79 17.41 21.83 5.40
N GLY A 80 17.05 21.19 6.51
CA GLY A 80 17.87 21.15 7.71
C GLY A 80 19.26 20.56 7.42
N GLY A 81 20.30 21.36 7.64
CA GLY A 81 21.69 20.95 7.57
C GLY A 81 22.62 21.99 8.20
N GLY A 82 23.12 21.68 9.40
CA GLY A 82 24.12 22.46 10.13
C GLY A 82 23.86 22.52 11.62
#